data_AF-U3TCA6-F1
#
_entry.id   AF-U3TCA6-F1
#
_cell.length_a   1.000
_cell.length_b   1.000
_cell.length_c   1.000
_cell.angle_alpha   90.00
_cell.angle_beta   90.00
_cell.angle_gamma   90.00
#
_symmetry.space_group_name_H-M   'P 1'
#
loop_
_entity.id
_entity.type
_entity.pdbx_description
1 polymer ?
#
loop_
_entity_poly.entity_id
_entity_poly.type
_entity_poly.pdbx_seq_one_letter_code
_entity_poly.pdbx_strand_id
1 'polypeptide(L)'
;MVERYTSYPKVVDDVDIGPPYLTKYERARIIGVRAFQLSIGAPPLVDPERVGSRRPLDIARYEVDNGILPVSIYRYLPGGGGQSLPLSRLAELAREILGGEYV
;
A
#
# COMPACT_ATOMS: atom_id res chain seq x y z
N MET A 1 14.94 -5.14 -29.65
CA MET A 1 14.18 -5.95 -28.66
C MET A 1 14.87 -5.99 -27.30
N VAL A 2 15.43 -4.89 -26.76
CA VAL A 2 16.07 -4.91 -25.41
C VAL A 2 16.02 -3.54 -24.68
N GLU A 3 15.03 -2.68 -24.92
CA GLU A 3 14.98 -1.34 -24.26
C GLU A 3 14.11 -1.29 -22.99
N ARG A 4 13.46 -2.38 -22.60
CA ARG A 4 12.56 -2.42 -21.43
C ARG A 4 13.17 -2.97 -20.13
N TYR A 5 14.49 -3.07 -20.05
CA TYR A 5 15.18 -3.60 -18.85
C TYR A 5 15.78 -2.54 -17.92
N THR A 6 15.79 -1.26 -18.30
CA THR A 6 16.35 -0.17 -17.45
C THR A 6 15.24 0.62 -16.75
N SER A 7 14.38 -0.07 -16.02
CA SER A 7 13.40 0.58 -15.12
C SER A 7 13.46 -0.01 -13.72
N TYR A 8 14.66 -0.31 -13.22
CA TYR A 8 14.82 -0.37 -11.78
C TYR A 8 14.51 1.03 -11.26
N PRO A 9 13.48 1.22 -10.43
CA PRO A 9 13.21 2.52 -9.85
C PRO A 9 14.48 2.96 -9.13
N LYS A 10 14.92 4.19 -9.42
CA LYS A 10 16.05 4.81 -8.73
C LYS A 10 15.85 4.61 -7.23
N VAL A 11 16.92 4.26 -6.51
CA VAL A 11 16.92 4.14 -5.05
C VAL A 11 16.32 5.43 -4.52
N VAL A 12 15.11 5.33 -3.99
CA VAL A 12 14.49 6.44 -3.26
C VAL A 12 15.20 6.42 -1.91
N ASP A 13 15.69 7.57 -1.45
CA ASP A 13 16.52 7.67 -0.22
C ASP A 13 15.87 7.05 1.04
N ASP A 14 14.56 6.74 1.01
CA ASP A 14 13.81 6.13 2.11
C ASP A 14 13.49 4.62 1.96
N VAL A 15 13.74 4.00 0.79
CA VAL A 15 13.38 2.59 0.52
C VAL A 15 14.58 1.80 0.03
N ASP A 16 15.19 1.05 0.94
CA ASP A 16 16.36 0.23 0.66
C ASP A 16 15.97 -1.17 0.16
N ILE A 17 14.81 -1.68 0.61
CA ILE A 17 14.39 -3.06 0.36
C ILE A 17 13.10 -3.11 -0.44
N GLY A 18 13.22 -3.66 -1.64
CA GLY A 18 12.10 -3.87 -2.56
C GLY A 18 11.68 -2.60 -3.31
N PRO A 19 10.58 -2.65 -4.07
CA PRO A 19 10.12 -1.52 -4.85
C PRO A 19 9.56 -0.40 -3.95
N PRO A 20 9.67 0.89 -4.36
CA PRO A 20 9.16 2.04 -3.62
C PRO A 20 7.62 2.19 -3.70
N TYR A 21 6.88 1.09 -3.81
CA TYR A 21 5.43 1.03 -3.84
C TYR A 21 4.96 -0.31 -3.26
N LEU A 22 3.65 -0.43 -2.98
CA LEU A 22 3.07 -1.68 -2.50
C LEU A 22 3.10 -2.74 -3.59
N THR A 23 3.67 -3.90 -3.27
CA THR A 23 3.51 -5.07 -4.13
C THR A 23 2.05 -5.53 -4.14
N LYS A 24 1.63 -6.21 -5.21
CA LYS A 24 0.26 -6.79 -5.30
C LYS A 24 -0.10 -7.69 -4.11
N TYR A 25 0.90 -8.35 -3.53
CA TYR A 25 0.73 -9.24 -2.38
C TYR A 25 0.53 -8.45 -1.08
N GLU A 26 1.34 -7.42 -0.86
CA GLU A 26 1.22 -6.52 0.30
C GLU A 26 -0.14 -5.81 0.26
N ARG A 27 -0.52 -5.21 -0.89
CA ARG A 27 -1.80 -4.52 -1.05
C ARG A 27 -2.99 -5.46 -0.81
N ALA A 28 -3.01 -6.64 -1.44
CA ALA A 28 -4.09 -7.61 -1.24
C ALA A 28 -4.23 -8.05 0.22
N ARG A 29 -3.10 -8.26 0.92
CA ARG A 29 -3.10 -8.66 2.33
C ARG A 29 -3.65 -7.58 3.25
N ILE A 30 -3.23 -6.33 3.07
CA ILE A 30 -3.70 -5.20 3.90
C ILE A 30 -5.19 -4.97 3.69
N ILE A 31 -5.65 -4.95 2.44
CA ILE A 31 -7.07 -4.80 2.11
C ILE A 31 -7.89 -5.95 2.74
N GLY A 32 -7.43 -7.20 2.62
CA GLY A 32 -8.12 -8.35 3.19
C GLY A 32 -8.26 -8.27 4.70
N VAL A 33 -7.16 -7.98 5.41
CA VAL A 33 -7.18 -7.82 6.86
C VAL A 33 -8.05 -6.63 7.28
N ARG A 34 -7.97 -5.51 6.59
CA ARG A 34 -8.78 -4.32 6.93
C ARG A 34 -10.26 -4.54 6.66
N ALA A 35 -10.62 -5.15 5.54
CA ALA A 35 -12.00 -5.52 5.25
C ALA A 35 -12.56 -6.46 6.32
N PHE A 36 -11.74 -7.40 6.80
CA PHE A 36 -12.13 -8.27 7.92
C PHE A 36 -12.35 -7.48 9.21
N GLN A 37 -11.45 -6.56 9.57
CA GLN A 37 -11.64 -5.68 10.74
C GLN A 37 -12.95 -4.90 10.66
N LEU A 38 -13.26 -4.31 9.51
CA LEU A 38 -14.51 -3.59 9.29
C LEU A 38 -15.74 -4.52 9.40
N SER A 39 -15.61 -5.77 8.95
CA SER A 39 -16.71 -6.76 9.05
C SER A 39 -17.03 -7.17 10.47
N ILE A 40 -16.05 -7.15 11.38
CA ILE A 40 -16.23 -7.43 12.81
C ILE A 40 -16.62 -6.17 13.61
N GLY A 41 -16.97 -5.07 12.93
CA GLY A 41 -17.45 -3.84 13.55
C GLY A 41 -16.36 -2.86 13.99
N ALA A 42 -15.11 -3.00 13.50
CA ALA A 42 -14.10 -1.97 13.72
C ALA A 42 -14.51 -0.64 13.05
N PRO A 43 -14.21 0.51 13.67
CA PRO A 43 -14.59 1.79 13.11
C PRO A 43 -13.82 2.09 11.80
N PRO A 44 -14.51 2.54 10.74
CA PRO A 44 -13.85 3.08 9.56
C PRO A 44 -13.20 4.43 9.89
N LEU A 45 -12.02 4.68 9.34
CA LEU A 45 -11.31 5.95 9.45
C LEU A 45 -11.80 6.98 8.43
N VAL A 46 -12.57 6.53 7.44
CA VAL A 46 -13.20 7.35 6.40
C VAL A 46 -14.71 7.26 6.53
N ASP A 47 -15.37 8.37 6.27
CA ASP A 47 -16.82 8.43 6.18
C ASP A 47 -17.34 7.55 5.01
N PRO A 48 -18.20 6.54 5.27
CA PRO A 48 -18.77 5.70 4.22
C PRO A 48 -19.50 6.49 3.12
N GLU A 49 -20.01 7.68 3.41
CA GLU A 49 -20.65 8.53 2.40
C GLU A 49 -19.65 9.08 1.38
N ARG A 50 -18.39 9.34 1.80
CA ARG A 50 -17.32 9.75 0.88
C ARG A 50 -16.88 8.63 -0.04
N VAL A 51 -16.99 7.37 0.40
CA VAL A 51 -16.67 6.19 -0.40
C VAL A 51 -17.81 5.85 -1.37
N GLY A 52 -19.05 6.30 -1.09
CA GLY A 52 -20.24 5.96 -1.87
C GLY A 52 -20.69 4.51 -1.70
N SER A 53 -20.10 3.76 -0.76
CA SER A 53 -20.42 2.36 -0.48
C SER A 53 -20.30 2.06 1.01
N ARG A 54 -21.23 1.23 1.53
CA ARG A 54 -21.20 0.71 2.90
C ARG A 54 -20.51 -0.66 3.01
N ARG A 55 -19.97 -1.20 1.90
CA ARG A 55 -19.35 -2.52 1.91
C ARG A 55 -17.96 -2.45 2.54
N PRO A 56 -17.61 -3.36 3.49
CA PRO A 56 -16.31 -3.36 4.15
C PRO A 56 -15.11 -3.39 3.19
N LEU A 57 -15.23 -4.10 2.08
CA LEU A 57 -14.16 -4.22 1.09
C LEU A 57 -13.89 -2.88 0.37
N ASP A 58 -14.93 -2.14 0.02
CA ASP A 58 -14.81 -0.88 -0.72
C ASP A 58 -14.21 0.20 0.19
N ILE A 59 -14.65 0.24 1.46
CA ILE A 59 -14.09 1.12 2.48
C ILE A 59 -12.61 0.78 2.73
N ALA A 60 -12.27 -0.50 2.89
CA ALA A 60 -10.89 -0.93 3.09
C ALA A 60 -9.97 -0.58 1.91
N ARG A 61 -10.45 -0.74 0.67
CA ARG A 61 -9.71 -0.31 -0.53
C ARG A 61 -9.42 1.18 -0.49
N TYR A 62 -10.47 1.98 -0.29
CA TYR A 62 -10.32 3.43 -0.21
C TYR A 62 -9.34 3.89 0.87
N GLU A 63 -9.41 3.30 2.07
CA GLU A 63 -8.48 3.62 3.17
C GLU A 63 -7.02 3.28 2.85
N VAL A 64 -6.78 2.13 2.21
CA VAL A 64 -5.43 1.69 1.82
C VAL A 64 -4.86 2.55 0.70
N ASP A 65 -5.67 2.82 -0.32
CA ASP A 65 -5.28 3.56 -1.51
C ASP A 65 -4.94 5.03 -1.18
N ASN A 66 -5.64 5.61 -0.20
CA ASN A 66 -5.31 6.93 0.34
C ASN A 66 -4.21 6.92 1.42
N GLY A 67 -3.67 5.75 1.79
CA GLY A 67 -2.62 5.64 2.81
C GLY A 67 -3.03 6.09 4.21
N ILE A 68 -4.31 5.99 4.56
CA ILE A 68 -4.88 6.52 5.82
C ILE A 68 -4.60 5.59 7.01
N LEU A 69 -4.45 4.29 6.77
CA LEU A 69 -4.22 3.32 7.83
C LEU A 69 -2.85 3.53 8.50
N PRO A 70 -2.79 3.61 9.84
CA PRO A 70 -1.54 3.75 10.58
C PRO A 70 -0.82 2.40 10.71
N VAL A 71 -0.43 1.81 9.58
CA VAL A 71 0.25 0.52 9.50
C VAL A 71 1.58 0.66 8.77
N SER A 72 2.53 -0.18 9.15
CA SER A 72 3.82 -0.32 8.48
C SER A 72 3.99 -1.73 7.95
N ILE A 73 4.68 -1.85 6.81
CA ILE A 73 5.00 -3.12 6.18
C ILE A 73 6.46 -3.42 6.47
N TYR A 74 6.70 -4.58 7.06
CA TYR A 74 8.05 -5.05 7.30
C TYR A 74 8.49 -5.98 6.17
N ARG A 75 9.53 -5.61 5.45
CA ARG A 75 10.12 -6.42 4.37
C ARG A 75 11.38 -7.12 4.87
N TYR A 76 11.37 -8.45 4.83
CA TYR A 76 12.49 -9.28 5.27
C TYR A 76 13.47 -9.55 4.13
N LEU A 77 14.78 -9.53 4.41
CA LEU A 77 15.78 -10.06 3.48
C LEU A 77 16.03 -11.55 3.72
N PRO A 78 16.44 -12.30 2.69
CA PRO A 78 16.87 -13.69 2.84
C PRO A 78 18.05 -13.88 3.81
N GLY A 79 18.92 -12.86 3.94
CA GLY A 79 20.09 -12.88 4.84
C GLY A 79 19.80 -12.49 6.29
N GLY A 80 18.53 -12.27 6.64
CA GLY A 80 18.14 -11.71 7.92
C GLY A 80 18.06 -10.17 7.89
N GLY A 81 17.37 -9.62 8.88
CA GLY A 81 17.03 -8.20 8.91
C GLY A 81 15.89 -7.83 7.95
N GLY A 82 15.61 -6.54 7.91
CA GLY A 82 14.52 -6.00 7.12
C GLY A 82 14.28 -4.53 7.41
N GLN A 83 13.38 -3.93 6.65
CA GLN A 83 13.00 -2.53 6.79
C GLN A 83 11.51 -2.42 7.05
N SER A 84 11.16 -1.55 8.00
CA SER A 84 9.78 -1.15 8.27
C SER A 84 9.45 0.07 7.44
N LEU A 85 8.50 -0.08 6.52
CA LEU A 85 8.07 0.96 5.60
C LEU A 85 6.65 1.40 5.95
N PRO A 86 6.41 2.67 6.31
CA PRO A 86 5.06 3.15 6.59
C PRO A 86 4.22 3.17 5.31
N LEU A 87 2.94 2.78 5.44
CA LEU A 87 2.00 2.71 4.31
C LEU A 87 1.84 4.06 3.62
N SER A 88 1.72 5.15 4.40
CA SER A 88 1.60 6.51 3.88
C SER A 88 2.74 6.86 2.92
N ARG A 89 3.98 6.53 3.29
CA ARG A 89 5.16 6.78 2.46
C ARG A 89 5.13 5.95 1.18
N LEU A 90 4.78 4.67 1.26
CA LEU A 90 4.66 3.82 0.07
C LEU A 90 3.54 4.28 -0.87
N ALA A 91 2.45 4.84 -0.34
CA ALA A 91 1.37 5.40 -1.14
C ALA A 91 1.74 6.74 -1.78
N GLU A 92 2.55 7.57 -1.12
CA GLU A 92 3.13 8.78 -1.71
C GLU A 92 4.08 8.43 -2.87
N LEU A 93 5.04 7.54 -2.63
CA LEU A 93 6.02 7.14 -3.63
C LEU A 93 5.37 6.44 -4.83
N ALA A 94 4.33 5.64 -4.61
CA ALA A 94 3.56 5.04 -5.69
C ALA A 94 2.94 6.11 -6.61
N ARG A 95 2.38 7.19 -6.04
CA ARG A 95 1.80 8.31 -6.81
C ARG A 95 2.85 9.06 -7.62
N GLU A 96 4.03 9.26 -7.06
CA GLU A 96 5.15 9.94 -7.73
C GLU A 96 5.73 9.13 -8.90
N ILE A 97 5.85 7.81 -8.73
CA ILE A 97 6.60 6.94 -9.66
C ILE A 97 5.70 6.34 -10.74
N LEU A 98 4.50 5.89 -10.38
CA LEU A 98 3.61 5.15 -11.28
C LEU A 98 2.56 6.05 -11.95
N GLY A 99 2.46 7.32 -11.54
CA GLY A 99 1.37 8.20 -11.94
C GLY A 99 0.05 7.78 -11.27
N GLY A 100 -0.90 8.72 -11.16
CA GLY A 100 -2.14 8.56 -10.38
C GLY A 100 -3.10 7.44 -10.81
N GLU A 101 -2.74 6.60 -11.77
CA GLU A 101 -3.53 5.46 -12.25
C GLU A 101 -3.25 4.14 -11.48
N TYR A 102 -2.26 4.09 -10.58
CA TYR A 102 -1.87 2.88 -9.85
C TYR A 102 -2.20 2.91 -8.35
N VAL A 103 -3.24 3.66 -7.98
CA VAL A 103 -3.79 3.75 -6.63
C VAL A 103 -5.17 3.10 -6.63
#